data_AF-A0A7Y0MCQ2-F1
#
_entry.id   AF-A0A7Y0MCQ2-F1
#
_cell.length_a   1.000
_cell.length_b   1.000
_cell.length_c   1.000
_cell.angle_alpha   90.00
_cell.angle_beta   90.00
_cell.angle_gamma   90.00
#
_symmetry.space_group_name_H-M   'P 1'
#
loop_
_entity.id
_entity.type
_entity.pdbx_description
1 polymer ?
#
loop_
_entity_poly.entity_id
_entity_poly.type
_entity_poly.pdbx_seq_one_letter_code
_entity_poly.pdbx_strand_id
1 'polypeptide(L)'
;MALFSKSIESAQTAVTKAAAVVTDWEAKAAAARAEASRIDSEAGAAILADESAAERITLQVQSQERKARAYDQAAEEARRKLHTAQREALEAEAREEDKQAAAARKAAEAHDAKVDALLAQLKDIDGCDYEPGRATESWAADQGLTQIPAAVAKWDQADQHEVRAAVIRYYIATAKVPADYYELNIGLGTSFPGFGRSIHDGDRLPKSVYAARDAGLSFVGA
;
A
#
# COMPACT_ATOMS: atom_id res chain seq x y z
N MET A 1 -12.73 8.59 -15.53
CA MET A 1 -11.30 8.20 -15.57
C MET A 1 -11.11 7.13 -14.51
N ALA A 2 -10.69 5.93 -14.88
CA ALA A 2 -10.30 4.93 -13.90
C ALA A 2 -9.05 5.46 -13.20
N LEU A 3 -9.14 5.69 -11.89
CA LEU A 3 -8.05 6.25 -11.08
C LEU A 3 -6.91 5.23 -10.86
N PHE A 4 -7.11 3.98 -11.29
CA PHE A 4 -6.17 2.87 -11.11
C PHE A 4 -6.17 1.93 -12.32
N SER A 5 -5.09 1.16 -12.48
CA SER A 5 -5.07 0.08 -13.46
C SER A 5 -6.04 -1.03 -13.04
N LYS A 6 -6.62 -1.75 -14.01
CA LYS A 6 -7.59 -2.85 -13.74
C LYS A 6 -7.05 -3.88 -12.73
N SER A 7 -5.74 -4.07 -12.68
CA SER A 7 -5.07 -4.97 -11.74
C SER A 7 -5.19 -4.49 -10.29
N ILE A 8 -4.98 -3.19 -10.05
CA ILE A 8 -5.09 -2.60 -8.71
C ILE A 8 -6.56 -2.61 -8.26
N GLU A 9 -7.50 -2.22 -9.13
CA GLU A 9 -8.94 -2.23 -8.82
C GLU A 9 -9.42 -3.63 -8.44
N SER A 10 -8.98 -4.66 -9.17
CA SER A 10 -9.29 -6.05 -8.86
C SER A 10 -8.73 -6.48 -7.51
N ALA A 11 -7.49 -6.11 -7.18
CA ALA A 11 -6.86 -6.47 -5.91
C ALA A 11 -7.52 -5.75 -4.72
N GLN A 12 -7.85 -4.45 -4.87
CA GLN A 12 -8.61 -3.70 -3.86
C GLN A 12 -10.01 -4.29 -3.65
N THR A 13 -10.68 -4.70 -4.73
CA THR A 13 -11.97 -5.39 -4.63
C THR A 13 -11.86 -6.70 -3.86
N ALA A 14 -10.77 -7.47 -4.05
CA ALA A 14 -10.51 -8.68 -3.28
C ALA A 14 -10.33 -8.38 -1.78
N VAL A 15 -9.60 -7.31 -1.43
CA VAL A 15 -9.46 -6.84 -0.04
C VAL A 15 -10.81 -6.48 0.57
N THR A 16 -11.63 -5.69 -0.13
CA THR A 16 -12.96 -5.30 0.35
C THR A 16 -13.86 -6.51 0.59
N LYS A 17 -13.85 -7.49 -0.33
CA LYS A 17 -14.61 -8.73 -0.18
C LYS A 17 -14.12 -9.55 1.01
N ALA A 18 -12.80 -9.70 1.18
CA ALA A 18 -12.24 -10.45 2.29
C ALA A 18 -12.56 -9.78 3.64
N ALA A 19 -12.50 -8.45 3.71
CA ALA A 19 -12.86 -7.68 4.90
C ALA A 19 -14.34 -7.88 5.28
N ALA A 20 -15.24 -7.85 4.29
CA ALA A 20 -16.66 -8.11 4.53
C ALA A 20 -16.92 -9.51 5.09
N VAL A 21 -16.18 -10.53 4.65
CA VAL A 21 -16.26 -11.89 5.19
C VAL A 21 -15.81 -11.95 6.64
N VAL A 22 -14.73 -11.25 7.00
CA VAL A 22 -14.29 -11.14 8.41
C VAL A 22 -15.38 -10.53 9.28
N THR A 23 -15.92 -9.38 8.86
CA THR A 23 -16.99 -8.69 9.59
C THR A 23 -18.24 -9.56 9.76
N ASP A 24 -18.64 -10.31 8.75
CA ASP A 24 -19.79 -11.23 8.83
C ASP A 24 -19.57 -12.35 9.85
N TRP A 25 -18.39 -12.97 9.87
CA TRP A 25 -18.07 -14.00 10.87
C TRP A 25 -17.98 -13.45 12.29
N GLU A 26 -17.37 -12.27 12.47
CA GLU A 26 -17.29 -11.59 13.76
C GLU A 26 -18.69 -11.21 14.28
N ALA A 27 -19.57 -10.71 13.41
CA ALA A 27 -20.95 -10.39 13.75
C ALA A 27 -21.73 -11.65 14.18
N LYS A 28 -21.56 -12.77 13.46
CA LYS A 28 -22.16 -14.06 13.83
C LYS A 28 -21.64 -14.59 15.17
N ALA A 29 -20.34 -14.46 15.43
CA ALA A 29 -19.74 -14.83 16.71
C ALA A 29 -20.30 -13.97 17.85
N ALA A 30 -20.41 -12.65 17.66
CA ALA A 30 -20.99 -11.74 18.64
C ALA A 30 -22.47 -12.05 18.92
N ALA A 31 -23.26 -12.30 17.87
CA ALA A 31 -24.67 -12.67 18.01
C ALA A 31 -24.86 -13.99 18.79
N ALA A 32 -24.04 -15.01 18.51
CA ALA A 32 -24.10 -16.28 19.23
C ALA A 32 -23.76 -16.12 20.73
N ARG A 33 -22.78 -15.28 21.08
CA ARG A 33 -22.47 -14.97 22.48
C ARG A 33 -23.57 -14.17 23.18
N ALA A 34 -24.14 -13.18 22.48
CA ALA A 34 -25.25 -12.40 23.00
C ALA A 34 -26.46 -13.29 23.31
N GLU A 35 -26.76 -14.24 22.42
CA GLU A 35 -27.84 -15.20 22.62
C GLU A 35 -27.56 -16.18 23.78
N ALA A 36 -26.32 -16.67 23.92
CA ALA A 36 -25.92 -17.48 25.07
C ALA A 36 -26.15 -16.72 26.40
N SER A 37 -25.68 -15.46 26.46
CA SER A 37 -25.86 -14.60 27.64
C SER A 37 -27.33 -14.29 27.92
N ARG A 38 -28.14 -14.11 26.88
CA ARG A 38 -29.58 -13.86 27.01
C ARG A 38 -30.28 -15.06 27.65
N ILE A 39 -30.05 -16.25 27.11
CA ILE A 39 -30.61 -17.51 27.61
C ILE A 39 -30.24 -17.70 29.09
N ASP A 40 -28.98 -17.48 29.47
CA ASP A 40 -28.52 -17.61 30.85
C ASP A 40 -29.19 -16.58 31.78
N SER A 41 -29.32 -15.32 31.35
CA SER A 41 -29.94 -14.26 32.16
C SER A 41 -31.44 -14.43 32.37
N GLU A 42 -32.16 -15.01 31.40
CA GLU A 42 -33.61 -15.23 31.47
C GLU A 42 -33.97 -16.57 32.16
N ALA A 43 -32.99 -17.44 32.41
CA ALA A 43 -33.21 -18.79 32.89
C ALA A 43 -33.66 -18.89 34.36
N GLY A 44 -33.37 -17.89 35.19
CA GLY A 44 -33.52 -17.99 36.65
C GLY A 44 -34.93 -18.37 37.12
N ALA A 45 -35.97 -17.76 36.54
CA ALA A 45 -37.36 -18.07 36.91
C ALA A 45 -37.79 -19.47 36.44
N ALA A 46 -37.31 -19.92 35.28
CA ALA A 46 -37.64 -21.23 34.74
C ALA A 46 -36.96 -22.37 35.52
N ILE A 47 -35.71 -22.18 35.94
CA ILE A 47 -34.96 -23.15 36.74
C ILE A 47 -35.57 -23.30 38.14
N LEU A 48 -35.99 -22.20 38.76
CA LEU A 48 -36.66 -22.23 40.07
C LEU A 48 -38.04 -22.90 40.02
N ALA A 49 -38.70 -22.87 38.86
CA ALA A 49 -40.02 -23.50 38.66
C ALA A 49 -39.93 -24.99 38.29
N ASP A 50 -38.85 -25.40 37.60
CA ASP A 50 -38.62 -26.77 37.16
C ASP A 50 -37.10 -27.05 37.08
N GLU A 51 -36.60 -27.84 38.01
CA GLU A 51 -35.17 -28.19 38.08
C GLU A 51 -34.70 -28.97 36.84
N SER A 52 -35.59 -29.70 36.16
CA SER A 52 -35.28 -30.38 34.89
C SER A 52 -35.11 -29.42 33.71
N ALA A 53 -35.55 -28.16 33.84
CA ALA A 53 -35.28 -27.11 32.86
C ALA A 53 -33.81 -26.66 32.88
N ALA A 54 -33.10 -26.83 34.01
CA ALA A 54 -31.70 -26.45 34.14
C ALA A 54 -30.81 -27.16 33.11
N GLU A 55 -30.95 -28.48 32.96
CA GLU A 55 -30.16 -29.26 32.01
C GLU A 55 -30.39 -28.83 30.55
N ARG A 56 -31.65 -28.58 30.17
CA ARG A 56 -31.99 -28.10 28.81
C ARG A 56 -31.39 -26.73 28.54
N ILE A 57 -31.49 -25.80 29.49
CA ILE A 57 -30.97 -24.45 29.37
C ILE A 57 -29.44 -24.48 29.29
N THR A 58 -28.78 -25.26 30.15
CA THR A 58 -27.32 -25.46 30.08
C THR A 58 -26.88 -26.00 28.71
N LEU A 59 -27.61 -26.97 28.15
CA LEU A 59 -27.32 -27.49 26.81
C LEU A 59 -27.50 -26.42 25.71
N GLN A 60 -28.51 -25.55 25.83
CA GLN A 60 -28.73 -24.46 24.89
C GLN A 60 -27.61 -23.41 24.94
N VAL A 61 -27.19 -23.00 26.14
CA VAL A 61 -26.05 -22.08 26.34
C VAL A 61 -24.78 -22.69 25.75
N GLN A 62 -24.44 -23.93 26.10
CA GLN A 62 -23.26 -24.62 25.56
C GLN A 62 -23.30 -24.77 24.04
N SER A 63 -24.48 -24.99 23.45
CA SER A 63 -24.65 -25.04 21.99
C SER A 63 -24.31 -23.69 21.34
N GLN A 64 -24.79 -22.58 21.91
CA GLN A 64 -24.48 -21.23 21.40
C GLN A 64 -23.01 -20.87 21.60
N GLU A 65 -22.40 -21.22 22.72
CA GLU A 65 -20.97 -21.02 22.95
C GLU A 65 -20.11 -21.80 21.95
N ARG A 66 -20.48 -23.07 21.66
CA ARG A 66 -19.79 -23.86 20.62
C ARG A 66 -19.90 -23.22 19.25
N LYS A 67 -21.08 -22.68 18.89
CA LYS A 67 -21.25 -21.92 17.65
C LYS A 67 -20.38 -20.66 17.61
N ALA A 68 -20.35 -19.90 18.71
CA ALA A 68 -19.49 -18.72 18.81
C ALA A 68 -18.01 -19.07 18.55
N ARG A 69 -17.51 -20.13 19.20
CA ARG A 69 -16.13 -20.61 18.99
C ARG A 69 -15.87 -21.06 17.55
N ALA A 70 -16.84 -21.72 16.91
CA ALA A 70 -16.72 -22.11 15.51
C ALA A 70 -16.68 -20.89 14.57
N TYR A 71 -17.50 -19.87 14.84
CA TYR A 71 -17.46 -18.61 14.10
C TYR A 71 -16.17 -17.83 14.34
N ASP A 72 -15.60 -17.87 15.55
CA ASP A 72 -14.29 -17.28 15.82
C ASP A 72 -13.19 -17.95 14.99
N GLN A 73 -13.17 -19.28 14.92
CA GLN A 73 -12.22 -20.02 14.08
C GLN A 73 -12.37 -19.64 12.61
N ALA A 74 -13.61 -19.52 12.12
CA ALA A 74 -13.88 -19.07 10.75
C ALA A 74 -13.45 -17.61 10.52
N ALA A 75 -13.61 -16.73 11.51
CA ALA A 75 -13.14 -15.35 11.46
C ALA A 75 -11.60 -15.30 11.41
N GLU A 76 -10.89 -16.12 12.18
CA GLU A 76 -9.43 -16.20 12.10
C GLU A 76 -8.93 -16.66 10.73
N GLU A 77 -9.57 -17.67 10.14
CA GLU A 77 -9.26 -18.10 8.77
C GLU A 77 -9.56 -16.99 7.74
N ALA A 78 -10.66 -16.27 7.91
CA ALA A 78 -11.00 -15.13 7.07
C ALA A 78 -9.98 -13.99 7.21
N ARG A 79 -9.47 -13.71 8.42
CA ARG A 79 -8.43 -12.69 8.65
C ARG A 79 -7.12 -13.06 7.98
N ARG A 80 -6.73 -14.34 7.96
CA ARG A 80 -5.57 -14.82 7.18
C ARG A 80 -5.76 -14.58 5.69
N LYS A 81 -6.96 -14.83 5.16
CA LYS A 81 -7.28 -14.54 3.75
C LYS A 81 -7.27 -13.03 3.44
N LEU A 82 -7.80 -12.22 4.35
CA LEU A 82 -7.73 -10.75 4.24
C LEU A 82 -6.27 -10.27 4.21
N HIS A 83 -5.44 -10.80 5.10
CA HIS A 83 -4.02 -10.46 5.16
C HIS A 83 -3.28 -10.80 3.86
N THR A 84 -3.52 -11.98 3.29
CA THR A 84 -3.00 -12.35 1.96
C THR A 84 -3.49 -11.39 0.87
N ALA A 85 -4.79 -11.05 0.84
CA ALA A 85 -5.34 -10.13 -0.14
C ALA A 85 -4.75 -8.71 -0.02
N GLN A 86 -4.49 -8.24 1.20
CA GLN A 86 -3.83 -6.95 1.45
C GLN A 86 -2.40 -6.94 0.93
N ARG A 87 -1.65 -8.03 1.13
CA ARG A 87 -0.31 -8.20 0.56
C ARG A 87 -0.35 -8.17 -0.96
N GLU A 88 -1.23 -8.95 -1.58
CA GLU A 88 -1.38 -9.01 -3.04
C GLU A 88 -1.75 -7.64 -3.64
N ALA A 89 -2.57 -6.85 -2.95
CA ALA A 89 -2.93 -5.51 -3.37
C ALA A 89 -1.73 -4.55 -3.37
N LEU A 90 -0.90 -4.59 -2.33
CA LEU A 90 0.36 -3.83 -2.28
C LEU A 90 1.33 -4.30 -3.38
N GLU A 91 1.48 -5.62 -3.59
CA GLU A 91 2.32 -6.15 -4.67
C GLU A 91 1.83 -5.73 -6.06
N ALA A 92 0.50 -5.69 -6.28
CA ALA A 92 -0.08 -5.22 -7.54
C ALA A 92 0.21 -3.74 -7.78
N GLU A 93 0.15 -2.90 -6.75
CA GLU A 93 0.52 -1.49 -6.83
C GLU A 93 2.01 -1.32 -7.14
N ALA A 94 2.90 -2.06 -6.47
CA ALA A 94 4.33 -2.01 -6.75
C ALA A 94 4.67 -2.41 -8.20
N ARG A 95 3.93 -3.37 -8.78
CA ARG A 95 4.07 -3.76 -10.19
C ARG A 95 3.55 -2.70 -11.16
N GLU A 96 2.54 -1.94 -10.77
CA GLU A 96 2.05 -0.82 -11.59
C GLU A 96 3.04 0.35 -11.56
N GLU A 97 3.56 0.68 -10.38
CA GLU A 97 4.60 1.70 -10.22
C GLU A 97 5.85 1.36 -11.05
N ASP A 98 6.29 0.10 -11.11
CA ASP A 98 7.37 -0.32 -12.04
C ASP A 98 7.03 -0.05 -13.51
N LYS A 99 5.79 -0.27 -13.95
CA LYS A 99 5.37 0.00 -15.33
C LYS A 99 5.37 1.50 -15.61
N GLN A 100 4.89 2.31 -14.66
CA GLN A 100 4.90 3.76 -14.78
C GLN A 100 6.33 4.30 -14.82
N ALA A 101 7.23 3.76 -13.99
CA ALA A 101 8.66 4.05 -14.04
C ALA A 101 9.25 3.76 -15.41
N ALA A 102 9.02 2.56 -15.95
CA ALA A 102 9.52 2.18 -17.27
C ALA A 102 8.98 3.10 -18.38
N ALA A 103 7.71 3.49 -18.32
CA ALA A 103 7.10 4.42 -19.27
C ALA A 103 7.69 5.83 -19.14
N ALA A 104 7.89 6.33 -17.91
CA ALA A 104 8.47 7.63 -17.63
C ALA A 104 9.94 7.70 -18.07
N ARG A 105 10.74 6.65 -17.82
CA ARG A 105 12.12 6.53 -18.33
C ARG A 105 12.17 6.64 -19.84
N LYS A 106 11.33 5.86 -20.54
CA LYS A 106 11.26 5.91 -22.01
C LYS A 106 10.91 7.31 -22.52
N ALA A 107 10.01 8.02 -21.83
CA ALA A 107 9.65 9.38 -22.18
C ALA A 107 10.79 10.39 -21.91
N ALA A 108 11.57 10.18 -20.85
CA ALA A 108 12.76 10.97 -20.55
C ALA A 108 13.85 10.75 -21.61
N GLU A 109 14.19 9.50 -21.93
CA GLU A 109 15.15 9.15 -22.97
C GLU A 109 14.76 9.70 -24.35
N ALA A 110 13.48 9.60 -24.72
CA ALA A 110 12.98 10.15 -25.97
C ALA A 110 13.06 11.68 -26.02
N HIS A 111 12.88 12.33 -24.87
CA HIS A 111 13.05 13.78 -24.75
C HIS A 111 14.51 14.17 -24.90
N ASP A 112 15.43 13.48 -24.23
CA ASP A 112 16.87 13.74 -24.31
C ASP A 112 17.38 13.55 -25.74
N ALA A 113 17.00 12.45 -26.40
CA ALA A 113 17.34 12.21 -27.80
C ALA A 113 16.83 13.33 -28.74
N LYS A 114 15.67 13.91 -28.44
CA LYS A 114 15.13 15.05 -29.21
C LYS A 114 15.91 16.33 -28.94
N VAL A 115 16.30 16.58 -27.68
CA VAL A 115 17.13 17.73 -27.31
C VAL A 115 18.49 17.63 -28.00
N ASP A 116 19.14 16.47 -27.94
CA ASP A 116 20.43 16.22 -28.59
C ASP A 116 20.36 16.45 -30.10
N ALA A 117 19.31 15.95 -30.76
CA ALA A 117 19.09 16.17 -32.19
C ALA A 117 18.92 17.66 -32.53
N LEU A 118 18.23 18.43 -31.70
CA LEU A 118 18.04 19.87 -31.89
C LEU A 118 19.34 20.65 -31.64
N LEU A 119 20.11 20.29 -30.62
CA LEU A 119 21.42 20.91 -30.34
C LEU A 119 22.40 20.66 -31.49
N ALA A 120 22.41 19.45 -32.06
CA ALA A 120 23.23 19.13 -33.23
C ALA A 120 22.84 19.99 -34.45
N GLN A 121 21.55 20.14 -34.74
CA GLN A 121 21.08 21.02 -35.81
C GLN A 121 21.48 22.49 -35.60
N LEU A 122 21.43 22.96 -34.35
CA LEU A 122 21.79 24.33 -34.02
C LEU A 122 23.29 24.57 -34.17
N LYS A 123 24.12 23.59 -33.76
CA LYS A 123 25.56 23.59 -34.01
C LYS A 123 25.90 23.63 -35.49
N ASP A 124 25.18 22.87 -36.33
CA ASP A 124 25.42 22.86 -37.77
C ASP A 124 25.11 24.22 -38.43
N ILE A 125 24.12 24.95 -37.91
CA ILE A 125 23.71 26.26 -38.43
C ILE A 125 24.63 27.38 -37.94
N ASP A 126 24.96 27.39 -36.65
CA ASP A 126 25.64 28.51 -35.99
C ASP A 126 27.16 28.28 -35.81
N GLY A 127 27.61 27.04 -35.95
CA GLY A 127 29.03 26.67 -35.88
C GLY A 127 29.62 26.66 -34.46
N CYS A 128 28.81 26.74 -33.41
CA CYS A 128 29.23 26.66 -32.01
C CYS A 128 28.47 25.59 -31.21
N ASP A 129 29.07 25.15 -30.10
CA ASP A 129 28.45 24.18 -29.19
C ASP A 129 27.45 24.88 -28.26
N TYR A 130 26.28 24.26 -28.11
CA TYR A 130 25.22 24.73 -27.23
C TYR A 130 25.08 23.81 -26.02
N GLU A 131 25.07 24.39 -24.82
CA GLU A 131 24.75 23.69 -23.60
C GLU A 131 23.48 24.28 -22.96
N PRO A 132 22.60 23.45 -22.38
CA PRO A 132 21.50 23.94 -21.56
C PRO A 132 22.06 24.76 -20.38
N GLY A 133 21.75 26.05 -20.33
CA GLY A 133 22.15 26.91 -19.22
C GLY A 133 21.67 26.36 -17.89
N ARG A 134 22.57 26.18 -16.92
CA ARG A 134 22.21 25.68 -15.58
C ARG A 134 21.72 26.85 -14.72
N ALA A 135 20.65 26.63 -13.96
CA ALA A 135 20.10 27.63 -13.02
C ALA A 135 21.09 28.06 -11.90
N THR A 136 22.28 27.45 -11.82
CA THR A 136 23.36 27.81 -10.89
C THR A 136 24.31 28.88 -11.44
N GLU A 137 24.16 29.31 -12.69
CA GLU A 137 24.95 30.42 -13.23
C GLU A 137 24.45 31.76 -12.66
N SER A 138 25.38 32.55 -12.12
CA SER A 138 25.12 33.80 -11.37
C SER A 138 24.11 34.74 -12.05
N TRP A 139 24.12 34.81 -13.38
CA TRP A 139 23.22 35.67 -14.14
C TRP A 139 21.77 35.16 -14.18
N ALA A 140 21.56 33.84 -14.19
CA ALA A 140 20.24 33.22 -14.18
C ALA A 140 19.59 33.25 -12.79
N ALA A 141 20.42 33.09 -11.75
CA ALA A 141 20.00 33.26 -10.35
C ALA A 141 19.56 34.70 -10.05
N ASP A 142 20.30 35.71 -10.54
CA ASP A 142 19.98 37.13 -10.37
C ASP A 142 18.70 37.57 -11.10
N GLN A 143 18.26 36.81 -12.11
CA GLN A 143 17.00 37.05 -12.82
C GLN A 143 15.81 36.20 -12.32
N GLY A 144 16.00 35.42 -11.24
CA GLY A 144 14.93 34.56 -10.68
C GLY A 144 14.52 33.41 -11.60
N LEU A 145 15.32 33.08 -12.61
CA LEU A 145 15.06 32.00 -13.57
C LEU A 145 15.40 30.64 -12.93
N THR A 146 14.50 30.20 -12.05
CA THR A 146 14.57 28.94 -11.29
C THR A 146 13.93 27.77 -12.06
N GLN A 147 14.00 27.77 -13.40
CA GLN A 147 13.35 26.73 -14.19
C GLN A 147 14.14 25.42 -14.12
N ILE A 148 13.50 24.37 -13.59
CA ILE A 148 14.02 23.01 -13.68
C ILE A 148 13.93 22.57 -15.15
N PRO A 149 15.03 22.14 -15.79
CA PRO A 149 14.98 21.66 -17.16
C PRO A 149 13.96 20.54 -17.32
N ALA A 150 13.19 20.56 -18.40
CA ALA A 150 12.13 19.58 -18.64
C ALA A 150 12.62 18.13 -18.70
N ALA A 151 13.92 17.92 -19.01
CA ALA A 151 14.60 16.64 -18.94
C ALA A 151 14.72 16.15 -17.48
N VAL A 152 15.18 17.02 -16.57
CA VAL A 152 15.32 16.71 -15.14
C VAL A 152 13.97 16.35 -14.53
N ALA A 153 12.91 17.08 -14.88
CA ALA A 153 11.56 16.78 -14.39
C ALA A 153 11.05 15.39 -14.85
N LYS A 154 11.38 14.96 -16.08
CA LYS A 154 10.98 13.64 -16.60
C LYS A 154 11.74 12.51 -15.93
N TRP A 155 13.04 12.69 -15.71
CA TRP A 155 13.84 11.73 -14.95
C TRP A 155 13.40 11.65 -13.49
N ASP A 156 13.12 12.78 -12.82
CA ASP A 156 12.60 12.76 -11.45
C ASP A 156 11.25 12.03 -11.36
N GLN A 157 10.38 12.16 -12.37
CA GLN A 157 9.14 11.39 -12.42
C GLN A 157 9.39 9.87 -12.49
N ALA A 158 10.35 9.42 -13.30
CA ALA A 158 10.73 8.01 -13.35
C ALA A 158 11.26 7.52 -12.00
N ASP A 159 12.19 8.28 -11.40
CA ASP A 159 12.78 7.97 -10.10
C ASP A 159 11.71 7.90 -9.00
N GLN A 160 10.72 8.80 -9.02
CA GLN A 160 9.61 8.78 -8.07
C GLN A 160 8.83 7.46 -8.11
N HIS A 161 8.48 6.97 -9.30
CA HIS A 161 7.75 5.72 -9.48
C HIS A 161 8.58 4.52 -8.98
N GLU A 162 9.88 4.49 -9.26
CA GLU A 162 10.76 3.41 -8.78
C GLU A 162 10.89 3.39 -7.26
N VAL A 163 11.05 4.57 -6.67
CA VAL A 163 11.14 4.72 -5.22
C VAL A 163 9.82 4.29 -4.58
N ARG A 164 8.67 4.66 -5.13
CA ARG A 164 7.36 4.19 -4.63
C ARG A 164 7.25 2.66 -4.65
N ALA A 165 7.63 2.03 -5.76
CA ALA A 165 7.64 0.58 -5.87
C ALA A 165 8.57 -0.07 -4.83
N ALA A 166 9.76 0.50 -4.62
CA ALA A 166 10.71 0.04 -3.61
C ALA A 166 10.18 0.23 -2.19
N VAL A 167 9.55 1.36 -1.86
CA VAL A 167 8.93 1.62 -0.55
C VAL A 167 7.87 0.56 -0.24
N ILE A 168 7.01 0.22 -1.21
CA ILE A 168 6.00 -0.82 -1.02
C ILE A 168 6.65 -2.17 -0.73
N ARG A 169 7.65 -2.57 -1.52
CA ARG A 169 8.39 -3.83 -1.32
C ARG A 169 9.09 -3.88 0.03
N TYR A 170 9.72 -2.78 0.44
CA TYR A 170 10.38 -2.66 1.73
C TYR A 170 9.38 -2.81 2.88
N TYR A 171 8.21 -2.17 2.78
CA TYR A 171 7.16 -2.29 3.77
C TYR A 171 6.62 -3.71 3.86
N ILE A 172 6.38 -4.39 2.73
CA ILE A 172 5.98 -5.80 2.73
C ILE A 172 7.04 -6.67 3.43
N ALA A 173 8.32 -6.43 3.17
CA ALA A 173 9.41 -7.23 3.73
C ALA A 173 9.69 -6.97 5.22
N THR A 174 9.44 -5.75 5.72
CA THR A 174 9.91 -5.32 7.04
C THR A 174 8.80 -4.85 7.98
N ALA A 175 7.59 -4.63 7.47
CA ALA A 175 6.49 -3.91 8.13
C ALA A 175 6.86 -2.49 8.60
N LYS A 176 7.92 -1.90 8.04
CA LYS A 176 8.41 -0.57 8.38
C LYS A 176 8.37 0.35 7.17
N VAL A 177 8.11 1.63 7.42
CA VAL A 177 8.25 2.68 6.41
C VAL A 177 9.72 3.11 6.42
N PRO A 178 10.41 3.11 5.28
CA PRO A 178 11.81 3.49 5.22
C PRO A 178 11.96 5.00 5.48
N ALA A 179 12.99 5.37 6.23
CA ALA A 179 13.28 6.77 6.53
C ALA A 179 13.99 7.48 5.36
N ASP A 180 14.82 6.76 4.61
CA ASP A 180 15.66 7.32 3.55
C ASP A 180 16.03 6.28 2.46
N TYR A 181 16.73 6.75 1.44
CA TYR A 181 17.23 5.89 0.35
C TYR A 181 18.28 4.88 0.80
N TYR A 182 18.99 5.13 1.90
CA TYR A 182 20.00 4.21 2.40
C TYR A 182 19.35 2.94 2.96
N GLU A 183 18.25 3.08 3.71
CA GLU A 183 17.46 1.95 4.19
C GLU A 183 16.88 1.13 3.03
N LEU A 184 16.37 1.78 1.99
CA LEU A 184 15.89 1.09 0.79
C LEU A 184 17.02 0.31 0.10
N ASN A 185 18.16 0.95 -0.12
CA ASN A 185 19.30 0.35 -0.82
C ASN A 185 19.86 -0.85 -0.07
N ILE A 186 19.98 -0.79 1.26
CA ILE A 186 20.43 -1.93 2.06
C ILE A 186 19.36 -3.01 2.15
N GLY A 187 18.11 -2.63 2.43
CA GLY A 187 17.02 -3.58 2.68
C GLY A 187 16.60 -4.36 1.45
N LEU A 188 16.72 -3.77 0.26
CA LEU A 188 16.27 -4.36 -1.00
C LEU A 188 17.39 -4.60 -2.03
N GLY A 189 18.62 -4.17 -1.76
CA GLY A 189 19.73 -4.24 -2.73
C GLY A 189 19.55 -3.29 -3.93
N THR A 190 18.78 -2.21 -3.76
CA THR A 190 18.61 -1.16 -4.78
C THR A 190 19.81 -0.20 -4.80
N SER A 191 19.88 0.66 -5.81
CA SER A 191 20.95 1.66 -5.96
C SER A 191 20.39 3.03 -6.32
N PHE A 192 19.53 3.59 -5.47
CA PHE A 192 19.02 4.94 -5.67
C PHE A 192 20.10 6.00 -5.40
N PRO A 193 20.27 7.00 -6.28
CA PRO A 193 21.23 8.07 -6.10
C PRO A 193 20.80 9.05 -4.99
N GLY A 194 21.76 9.59 -4.24
CA GLY A 194 21.52 10.54 -3.15
C GLY A 194 21.53 9.87 -1.78
N PHE A 195 22.73 9.57 -1.28
CA PHE A 195 22.95 8.96 0.03
C PHE A 195 22.28 9.80 1.14
N GLY A 196 21.46 9.17 1.98
CA GLY A 196 20.75 9.86 3.07
C GLY A 196 19.64 10.82 2.60
N ARG A 197 19.20 10.74 1.34
CA ARG A 197 18.01 11.50 0.91
C ARG A 197 16.79 10.95 1.64
N SER A 198 16.27 11.78 2.52
CA SER A 198 15.10 11.49 3.32
C SER A 198 13.87 11.23 2.45
N ILE A 199 13.09 10.23 2.86
CA ILE A 199 11.77 9.90 2.35
C ILE A 199 10.78 10.35 3.44
N HIS A 200 10.51 11.65 3.55
CA HIS A 200 9.67 12.15 4.65
C HIS A 200 8.30 12.67 4.26
N ASP A 201 8.00 13.05 3.01
CA ASP A 201 6.62 13.43 2.67
C ASP A 201 6.34 13.53 1.16
N GLY A 202 5.07 13.28 0.81
CA GLY A 202 4.50 13.57 -0.51
C GLY A 202 4.69 12.48 -1.56
N ASP A 203 5.17 12.88 -2.75
CA ASP A 203 5.12 12.11 -4.00
C ASP A 203 5.98 10.83 -4.03
N ARG A 204 6.61 10.40 -2.93
CA ARG A 204 7.49 9.21 -2.91
C ARG A 204 7.02 8.12 -1.95
N LEU A 205 6.06 8.44 -1.10
CA LEU A 205 5.43 7.50 -0.16
C LEU A 205 4.00 7.21 -0.62
N PRO A 206 3.72 5.99 -1.09
CA PRO A 206 2.36 5.64 -1.51
C PRO A 206 1.37 5.70 -0.33
N LYS A 207 0.18 6.24 -0.57
CA LYS A 207 -0.89 6.34 0.44
C LYS A 207 -1.30 4.98 0.99
N SER A 208 -1.19 3.93 0.18
CA SER A 208 -1.47 2.54 0.57
C SER A 208 -0.54 2.04 1.67
N VAL A 209 0.74 2.48 1.67
CA VAL A 209 1.71 2.13 2.71
C VAL A 209 1.36 2.79 4.03
N TYR A 210 0.91 4.06 4.01
CA TYR A 210 0.39 4.72 5.22
C TYR A 210 -0.86 4.02 5.75
N ALA A 211 -1.82 3.73 4.88
CA ALA A 211 -3.04 3.02 5.27
C ALA A 211 -2.72 1.64 5.88
N ALA A 212 -1.77 0.91 5.31
CA ALA A 212 -1.33 -0.37 5.83
C ALA A 212 -0.65 -0.25 7.20
N ARG A 213 0.25 0.74 7.35
CA ARG A 213 0.92 1.05 8.62
C ARG A 213 -0.09 1.39 9.72
N ASP A 214 -1.03 2.28 9.42
CA ASP A 214 -2.01 2.77 10.38
C ASP A 214 -3.02 1.68 10.76
N ALA A 215 -3.27 0.72 9.86
CA ALA A 215 -4.01 -0.51 10.16
C ALA A 215 -3.18 -1.56 10.92
N GLY A 216 -1.91 -1.29 11.23
CA GLY A 216 -1.03 -2.21 11.96
C GLY A 216 -0.64 -3.45 11.17
N LEU A 217 -0.67 -3.40 9.84
CA LEU A 217 -0.35 -4.56 9.01
C LEU A 217 1.14 -4.90 9.10
N SER A 218 1.43 -6.20 9.23
CA SER A 218 2.77 -6.75 9.17
C SER A 218 2.74 -8.06 8.42
N PHE A 219 3.59 -8.20 7.40
CA PHE A 219 3.69 -9.41 6.57
C PHE A 219 4.93 -10.25 6.90
N VAL A 220 5.67 -9.86 7.95
CA VAL A 220 6.89 -10.55 8.39
C VAL A 220 6.54 -11.89 9.03
N GLY A 221 7.06 -12.98 8.47
CA GLY A 221 6.85 -14.33 8.99
C GLY A 221 5.50 -14.98 8.61
N ALA A 222 4.77 -14.37 7.67
CA ALA A 222 3.58 -14.95 7.04
C ALA A 222 3.93 -15.95 5.92
#